data_AF-A0A3P3RDA2-F1
#
_entry.id   AF-A0A3P3RDA2-F1
#
_cell.length_a   1.000
_cell.length_b   1.000
_cell.length_c   1.000
_cell.angle_alpha   90.00
_cell.angle_beta   90.00
_cell.angle_gamma   90.00
#
_symmetry.space_group_name_H-M   'P 1'
#
loop_
_entity.id
_entity.type
_entity.pdbx_description
1 polymer ?
#
loop_
_entity_poly.entity_id
_entity_poly.type
_entity_poly.pdbx_seq_one_letter_code
_entity_poly.pdbx_strand_id
1 'polypeptide(L)'
;MDNNPQTTTPDVSATDDQTSKASDQNEYDLPVELFAGSVIFIMGVLVLVTPLITEMPADTPWDPVLINGISGGIYVLTGVYFIRRAGDAR
;
A
#
# COMPACT_ATOMS: atom_id res chain seq x y z
N MET A 1 -30.06 -28.49 55.19
CA MET A 1 -30.56 -29.19 53.99
C MET A 1 -31.72 -28.36 53.46
N ASP A 2 -31.65 -27.57 52.39
CA ASP A 2 -30.60 -27.28 51.43
C ASP A 2 -30.71 -25.81 50.99
N ASN A 3 -29.55 -25.19 50.80
CA ASN A 3 -29.36 -23.87 50.21
C ASN A 3 -29.36 -24.02 48.69
N ASN A 4 -30.09 -23.18 47.94
CA ASN A 4 -29.69 -22.84 46.58
C ASN A 4 -30.07 -21.39 46.24
N PRO A 5 -29.10 -20.47 46.12
CA PRO A 5 -29.35 -19.06 45.86
C PRO A 5 -29.72 -18.85 44.38
N GLN A 6 -30.90 -18.27 44.12
CA GLN A 6 -31.16 -17.62 42.83
C GLN A 6 -30.26 -16.38 42.75
N THR A 7 -29.14 -16.53 42.04
CA THR A 7 -28.25 -15.46 41.64
C THR A 7 -28.98 -14.53 40.67
N THR A 8 -29.43 -13.37 41.16
CA THR A 8 -29.57 -12.15 40.36
C THR A 8 -28.19 -11.75 39.88
N THR A 9 -27.84 -12.12 38.64
CA THR A 9 -26.68 -11.54 37.96
C THR A 9 -27.02 -10.07 37.68
N PRO A 10 -26.28 -9.09 38.23
CA PRO A 10 -26.40 -7.72 37.78
C PRO A 10 -26.01 -7.68 36.31
N ASP A 11 -26.85 -7.07 35.46
CA ASP A 11 -26.41 -6.63 34.13
C ASP A 11 -25.20 -5.73 34.38
N VAL A 12 -24.02 -6.29 34.17
CA VAL A 12 -22.81 -5.49 34.02
C VAL A 12 -23.10 -4.68 32.76
N SER A 13 -23.40 -3.40 32.94
CA SER A 13 -23.20 -2.42 31.89
C SER A 13 -21.80 -2.68 31.36
N ALA A 14 -21.72 -3.35 30.21
CA ALA A 14 -20.54 -3.32 29.39
C ALA A 14 -20.47 -1.87 28.92
N THR A 15 -19.88 -1.02 29.77
CA THR A 15 -19.24 0.19 29.30
C THR A 15 -18.24 -0.34 28.29
N ASP A 16 -18.64 -0.29 27.02
CA ASP A 16 -17.81 -0.64 25.88
C ASP A 16 -16.77 0.47 25.70
N ASP A 17 -16.00 0.73 26.76
CA ASP A 17 -14.80 1.57 26.79
C ASP A 17 -13.61 0.81 26.18
N GLN A 18 -13.86 -0.28 25.44
CA GLN A 18 -12.86 -0.99 24.65
C GLN A 18 -12.74 -0.44 23.21
N THR A 19 -13.43 0.65 22.85
CA THR A 19 -13.11 1.40 21.63
C THR A 19 -12.07 2.51 21.82
N SER A 20 -11.46 2.63 23.01
CA SER A 20 -10.37 3.59 23.27
C SER A 20 -9.16 2.94 23.94
N LYS A 21 -8.63 1.89 23.32
CA LYS A 21 -7.18 1.74 23.26
C LYS A 21 -6.79 1.87 21.81
N ALA A 22 -6.44 3.10 21.43
CA ALA A 22 -5.47 3.32 20.38
C ALA A 22 -4.29 2.40 20.71
N SER A 23 -4.26 1.25 20.05
CA SER A 23 -3.12 0.35 20.15
C SER A 23 -1.97 1.18 19.60
N ASP A 24 -0.98 1.42 20.44
CA ASP A 24 0.32 2.01 20.11
C ASP A 24 1.06 1.13 19.09
N GLN A 25 0.48 0.99 17.89
CA GLN A 25 1.08 0.40 16.69
C GLN A 25 1.35 1.52 15.67
N ASN A 26 1.80 2.66 16.18
CA ASN A 26 2.25 3.81 15.40
C ASN A 26 3.70 3.59 14.97
N GLU A 27 3.99 2.55 14.17
CA GLU A 27 5.38 2.35 13.73
C GLU A 27 5.57 2.22 12.21
N TYR A 28 4.58 1.78 11.43
CA TYR A 28 4.76 1.70 9.96
C TYR A 28 3.48 1.90 9.13
N ASP A 29 2.61 2.84 9.51
CA ASP A 29 1.51 3.22 8.63
C ASP A 29 2.01 4.25 7.59
N LEU A 30 2.78 3.79 6.60
CA LEU A 30 3.08 4.62 5.44
C LEU A 30 1.75 4.94 4.76
N PRO A 31 1.50 6.22 4.36
CA PRO A 31 0.32 6.54 3.58
C PRO A 31 0.22 5.58 2.40
N VAL A 32 -0.92 4.92 2.20
CA VAL A 32 -1.12 3.91 1.15
C VAL A 32 -0.70 4.44 -0.22
N GLU A 33 -0.92 5.74 -0.46
CA GLU A 33 -0.51 6.47 -1.66
C GLU A 33 1.02 6.57 -1.81
N LEU A 34 1.77 6.72 -0.72
CA LEU A 34 3.24 6.74 -0.71
C LEU A 34 3.81 5.35 -0.99
N PHE A 35 3.25 4.32 -0.37
CA PHE A 35 3.63 2.94 -0.63
C PHE A 35 3.37 2.58 -2.10
N ALA A 36 2.15 2.80 -2.59
CA ALA A 36 1.79 2.55 -3.98
C ALA A 36 2.67 3.33 -4.95
N GLY A 37 2.88 4.63 -4.70
CA GLY A 37 3.73 5.48 -5.52
C GLY A 37 5.17 4.98 -5.59
N SER A 38 5.74 4.51 -4.48
CA SER A 38 7.09 3.93 -4.43
C SER A 38 7.22 2.65 -5.27
N VAL A 39 6.24 1.75 -5.16
CA VAL A 39 6.23 0.49 -5.92
C VAL A 39 6.10 0.76 -7.42
N ILE A 40 5.16 1.64 -7.80
CA ILE A 40 4.94 2.04 -9.20
C ILE A 40 6.21 2.68 -9.77
N PHE A 41 6.88 3.55 -9.01
CA PHE A 41 8.13 4.19 -9.44
C PHE A 41 9.24 3.17 -9.67
N ILE A 42 9.48 2.26 -8.71
CA ILE A 42 10.51 1.21 -8.82
C ILE A 42 10.23 0.32 -10.04
N MET A 43 8.98 -0.09 -10.25
CA MET A 43 8.60 -0.87 -11.43
C MET A 43 8.88 -0.11 -12.72
N GLY A 44 8.59 1.20 -12.76
CA GLY A 44 8.93 2.05 -13.91
C GLY A 44 10.41 2.07 -14.22
N VAL A 45 11.26 2.22 -13.21
CA VAL A 45 12.72 2.18 -13.38
C VAL A 45 13.17 0.83 -13.91
N LEU A 46 12.64 -0.28 -13.38
CA LEU A 46 12.98 -1.62 -13.85
C LEU A 46 12.61 -1.82 -15.33
N VAL A 47 11.42 -1.35 -15.74
CA VAL A 47 10.99 -1.40 -17.16
C VAL A 47 11.94 -0.61 -18.07
N LEU A 48 12.39 0.57 -17.62
CA LEU A 48 13.34 1.40 -18.37
C LEU A 48 14.73 0.78 -18.48
N VAL A 49 15.18 0.06 -17.44
CA VAL A 49 16.50 -0.58 -17.43
C VAL A 49 16.50 -1.91 -18.19
N THR A 50 15.36 -2.58 -18.33
CA THR A 50 15.22 -3.87 -19.03
C THR A 50 15.95 -3.93 -20.40
N PRO A 51 15.78 -2.98 -21.35
CA PRO A 51 16.48 -3.02 -22.63
C PRO A 51 18.01 -2.88 -22.53
N LEU A 52 18.56 -2.41 -21.39
CA LEU A 52 20.00 -2.30 -21.19
C LEU A 52 20.65 -3.61 -20.74
N ILE A 53 19.86 -4.51 -20.16
CA ILE A 53 20.32 -5.77 -19.56
C ILE A 53 19.81 -7.00 -20.29
N THR A 54 18.82 -6.84 -21.18
CA THR A 54 18.17 -7.95 -21.88
C THR A 54 18.01 -7.62 -23.35
N GLU A 55 18.33 -8.59 -24.21
CA GLU A 55 18.08 -8.47 -25.65
C GLU A 55 16.57 -8.46 -25.92
N MET A 56 16.14 -7.46 -26.67
CA MET A 56 14.73 -7.26 -27.01
C MET A 56 14.39 -7.94 -28.34
N PRO A 57 13.18 -8.51 -28.49
CA PRO A 57 12.77 -9.17 -29.72
C PRO A 57 12.66 -8.18 -30.88
N ALA A 58 13.48 -8.37 -31.92
CA ALA A 58 13.54 -7.48 -33.08
C ALA A 58 12.52 -7.82 -34.19
N ASP A 59 11.77 -8.90 -34.03
CA ASP A 59 10.80 -9.46 -34.99
C ASP A 59 9.37 -8.91 -34.79
N THR A 60 9.22 -7.87 -33.97
CA THR A 60 7.93 -7.24 -33.70
C THR A 60 7.68 -6.04 -34.64
N PRO A 61 6.41 -5.72 -34.97
CA PRO A 61 6.09 -4.61 -35.87
C PRO A 61 6.26 -3.21 -35.24
N TRP A 62 6.66 -3.14 -33.98
CA TRP A 62 6.96 -1.91 -33.23
C TRP A 62 8.34 -2.00 -32.59
N ASP A 63 8.98 -0.87 -32.30
CA ASP A 63 10.26 -0.85 -31.59
C ASP A 63 10.03 -1.21 -30.09
N PRO A 64 10.52 -2.37 -29.61
CA PRO A 64 10.30 -2.80 -28.23
C PRO A 64 10.99 -1.86 -27.22
N VAL A 65 12.13 -1.29 -27.58
CA VAL A 65 12.87 -0.36 -26.73
C VAL A 65 12.07 0.92 -26.55
N LEU A 66 11.46 1.41 -27.64
CA LEU A 66 10.56 2.55 -27.59
C LEU A 66 9.33 2.26 -26.70
N ILE A 67 8.72 1.09 -26.83
CA ILE A 67 7.56 0.69 -26.01
C ILE A 67 7.91 0.60 -24.53
N ASN A 68 9.08 0.03 -24.17
CA ASN A 68 9.57 0.04 -22.80
C ASN A 68 9.86 1.46 -22.31
N GLY A 69 10.45 2.31 -23.16
CA GLY A 69 10.69 3.73 -22.86
C GLY A 69 9.39 4.46 -22.51
N ILE A 70 8.35 4.28 -23.33
CA ILE A 70 7.04 4.92 -23.13
C ILE A 70 6.37 4.39 -21.86
N SER A 71 6.24 3.07 -21.73
CA SER A 71 5.57 2.44 -20.59
C SER A 71 6.30 2.71 -19.28
N GLY A 72 7.63 2.53 -19.25
CA GLY A 72 8.47 2.86 -18.10
C GLY A 72 8.40 4.34 -17.73
N GLY A 73 8.37 5.24 -18.71
CA GLY A 73 8.16 6.67 -18.50
C GLY A 73 6.81 6.98 -17.82
N ILE A 74 5.73 6.33 -18.27
CA ILE A 74 4.40 6.47 -17.66
C ILE A 74 4.41 5.99 -16.20
N TYR A 75 5.02 4.83 -15.92
CA TYR A 75 5.16 4.34 -14.55
C TYR A 75 5.94 5.32 -13.67
N VAL A 76 7.08 5.84 -14.14
CA VAL A 76 7.88 6.82 -13.39
C VAL A 76 7.06 8.08 -13.09
N LEU A 77 6.40 8.66 -14.09
CA LEU A 77 5.58 9.86 -13.92
C LEU A 77 4.43 9.63 -12.94
N THR A 78 3.76 8.49 -13.05
CA THR A 78 2.65 8.11 -12.17
C THR A 78 3.15 7.89 -10.74
N GLY A 79 4.23 7.15 -10.55
CA GLY A 79 4.84 6.91 -9.24
C GLY A 79 5.25 8.21 -8.56
N VAL A 80 5.91 9.11 -9.29
CA VAL A 80 6.27 10.45 -8.78
C VAL A 80 5.03 11.27 -8.41
N TYR A 81 3.97 11.22 -9.21
CA TYR A 81 2.71 11.91 -8.91
C TYR A 81 2.10 11.42 -7.59
N PHE A 82 2.02 10.10 -7.37
CA PHE A 82 1.51 9.53 -6.13
C PHE A 82 2.39 9.87 -4.92
N ILE A 83 3.71 9.80 -5.07
CA ILE A 83 4.66 10.17 -4.00
C ILE A 83 4.50 11.65 -3.62
N ARG A 84 4.39 12.55 -4.62
CA ARG A 84 4.17 13.99 -4.37
C ARG A 84 2.87 14.25 -3.65
N ARG A 85 1.77 13.68 -4.16
CA ARG A 85 0.45 13.83 -3.56
C ARG A 85 0.42 13.33 -2.11
N ALA A 86 1.08 12.21 -1.82
CA ALA A 86 1.17 11.69 -0.45
C ALA A 86 2.04 12.56 0.47
N GLY A 87 3.01 13.31 -0.09
CA GLY A 87 3.80 14.30 0.63
C GLY A 87 3.03 15.58 0.94
N ASP A 88 2.16 16.02 0.01
CA ASP A 88 1.32 17.22 0.17
C ASP A 88 0.12 17.00 1.11
N ALA A 89 -0.26 15.75 1.38
CA ALA A 89 -1.35 15.38 2.29
C ALA A 89 -0.97 15.38 3.79
N ARG A 90 0.25 15.83 4.13
CA ARG A 90 0.77 15.96 5.50
C ARG A 90 0.84 17.43 5.91
#